data_AF-A0A2J8U0I8-F1
#
_entry.id   AF-A0A2J8U0I8-F1
#
_cell.length_a   1.000
_cell.length_b   1.000
_cell.length_c   1.000
_cell.angle_alpha   90.00
_cell.angle_beta   90.00
_cell.angle_gamma   90.00
#
_symmetry.space_group_name_H-M   'P 1'
#
loop_
_entity.id
_entity.type
_entity.pdbx_description
1 polymer ?
#
loop_
_entity_poly.entity_id
_entity_poly.type
_entity_poly.pdbx_seq_one_letter_code
_entity_poly.pdbx_strand_id
1 'polypeptide(L)'
;EAYEAGLIGKNACGSGYDFDVFVVRGAGAYICGEETALIESIEGKQGKPRLKPPFPADVGVFGCPTTVANVETVAVSPTICRRGGTWFAGFGRERNSGTKLFNISGHVNYPCTVEEEMSVPLKELIEKHAVCV
;
A
#
# COMPACT_ATOMS: atom_id res chain seq x y z
N GLU A 1 -12.22 -13.84 11.52
CA GLU A 1 -10.96 -13.64 12.27
C GLU A 1 -10.85 -12.26 12.95
N ALA A 2 -10.40 -11.18 12.30
CA ALA A 2 -10.13 -9.90 12.99
C ALA A 2 -11.37 -9.29 13.68
N TYR A 3 -12.55 -9.41 13.05
CA TYR A 3 -13.83 -9.06 13.65
C TYR A 3 -14.18 -9.91 14.88
N GLU A 4 -13.98 -11.23 14.80
CA GLU A 4 -14.25 -12.17 15.90
C GLU A 4 -13.30 -11.93 17.09
N ALA A 5 -12.07 -11.52 16.81
CA ALA A 5 -11.08 -11.14 17.81
C ALA A 5 -11.28 -9.71 18.36
N GLY A 6 -12.27 -8.95 17.89
CA GLY A 6 -12.55 -7.58 18.34
C GLY A 6 -11.48 -6.55 17.97
N LEU A 7 -10.64 -6.83 16.96
CA LEU A 7 -9.59 -5.92 16.50
C LEU A 7 -10.14 -4.79 15.60
N ILE A 8 -11.25 -5.06 14.92
CA ILE A 8 -11.99 -4.13 14.05
C ILE A 8 -13.49 -4.29 14.31
N GLY A 9 -14.29 -3.36 13.79
CA GLY A 9 -15.71 -3.20 14.07
C GLY A 9 -15.97 -2.15 15.15
N LYS A 10 -17.04 -2.32 15.92
CA LYS A 10 -17.35 -1.42 17.04
C LYS A 10 -16.28 -1.51 18.12
N ASN A 11 -15.87 -0.38 18.66
CA ASN A 11 -14.82 -0.29 19.69
C ASN A 11 -13.54 -1.07 19.30
N ALA A 12 -13.03 -0.82 18.09
CA ALA A 12 -11.90 -1.52 17.49
C ALA A 12 -10.69 -1.53 18.43
N CYS A 13 -10.20 -2.73 18.76
CA CYS A 13 -9.07 -2.94 19.68
C CYS A 13 -9.28 -2.31 21.08
N GLY A 14 -10.54 -2.14 21.51
CA GLY A 14 -10.88 -1.53 22.81
C GLY A 14 -10.59 -0.03 22.90
N SER A 15 -10.41 0.65 21.77
CA SER A 15 -9.95 2.06 21.72
C SER A 15 -11.03 3.12 21.92
N GLY A 16 -12.31 2.72 21.91
CA GLY A 16 -13.47 3.63 21.83
C GLY A 16 -13.80 4.12 20.42
N TYR A 17 -13.07 3.65 19.39
CA TYR A 17 -13.26 4.04 18.00
C TYR A 17 -13.92 2.93 17.19
N ASP A 18 -14.97 3.26 16.44
CA ASP A 18 -15.63 2.31 15.54
C ASP A 18 -14.93 2.31 14.17
N PHE A 19 -14.40 1.15 13.74
CA PHE A 19 -13.64 1.04 12.49
C PHE A 19 -13.91 -0.27 11.76
N ASP A 20 -14.68 -0.18 10.68
CA ASP A 20 -15.02 -1.32 9.81
C ASP A 20 -14.11 -1.41 8.58
N VAL A 21 -13.86 -2.65 8.14
CA VAL A 21 -13.06 -2.95 6.94
C VAL A 21 -13.91 -3.75 5.96
N PHE A 22 -14.10 -3.19 4.76
CA PHE A 22 -14.84 -3.83 3.68
C PHE A 22 -13.89 -4.23 2.56
N VAL A 23 -14.10 -5.43 2.00
CA VAL A 23 -13.34 -5.92 0.84
C VAL A 23 -14.22 -5.81 -0.39
N VAL A 24 -13.83 -4.94 -1.32
CA VAL A 24 -14.48 -4.78 -2.63
C VAL A 24 -13.61 -5.46 -3.68
N ARG A 25 -14.21 -6.37 -4.47
CA ARG A 25 -13.50 -7.07 -5.54
C ARG A 25 -13.58 -6.27 -6.83
N GLY A 26 -12.42 -6.00 -7.45
CA GLY A 26 -12.35 -5.43 -8.80
C GLY A 26 -12.68 -6.46 -9.89
N ALA A 27 -12.68 -6.01 -11.15
CA ALA A 27 -13.05 -6.81 -12.33
C ALA A 27 -11.92 -6.97 -13.36
N GLY A 28 -10.65 -6.98 -12.92
CA GLY A 28 -9.48 -7.27 -13.77
C GLY A 28 -8.99 -6.12 -14.66
N ALA A 29 -9.42 -4.88 -14.41
CA ALA A 29 -8.97 -3.71 -15.16
C ALA A 29 -7.77 -3.03 -14.48
N TYR A 30 -6.61 -3.00 -15.15
CA TYR A 30 -5.39 -2.34 -14.63
C TYR A 30 -5.61 -0.85 -14.32
N ILE A 31 -6.40 -0.16 -15.16
CA ILE A 31 -6.71 1.27 -14.97
C ILE A 31 -7.42 1.55 -13.64
N CYS A 32 -8.19 0.59 -13.11
CA CYS A 32 -8.85 0.74 -11.81
C CYS A 32 -7.87 0.71 -10.62
N GLY A 33 -6.58 0.47 -10.86
CA GLY A 33 -5.53 0.65 -9.85
C GLY A 33 -5.10 2.11 -9.67
N GLU A 34 -5.49 3.01 -10.58
CA GLU A 34 -5.29 4.45 -10.42
C GLU A 34 -6.23 5.00 -9.34
N GLU A 35 -5.74 5.94 -8.53
CA GLU A 35 -6.44 6.49 -7.36
C GLU A 35 -7.90 6.89 -7.63
N THR A 36 -8.16 7.70 -8.65
CA THR A 36 -9.51 8.21 -8.92
C THR A 36 -10.37 7.20 -9.68
N ALA A 37 -9.76 6.37 -10.53
CA ALA A 37 -10.45 5.26 -11.18
C ALA A 37 -10.89 4.17 -10.19
N LEU A 38 -10.10 3.93 -9.13
CA LEU A 38 -10.46 3.02 -8.04
C LEU A 38 -11.72 3.51 -7.33
N ILE A 39 -11.79 4.82 -7.06
CA ILE A 39 -12.96 5.45 -6.43
C ILE A 39 -14.21 5.26 -7.30
N GLU A 40 -14.12 5.57 -8.59
CA GLU A 40 -15.23 5.36 -9.54
C GLU A 40 -15.65 3.87 -9.60
N SER A 41 -14.69 2.96 -9.60
CA SER A 41 -14.95 1.52 -9.62
C SER A 41 -15.63 1.04 -8.34
N ILE A 42 -15.26 1.57 -7.16
CA ILE A 42 -15.90 1.25 -5.87
C ILE A 42 -17.34 1.78 -5.83
N GLU A 43 -17.60 2.92 -6.47
CA GLU A 43 -18.94 3.49 -6.62
C GLU A 43 -19.81 2.75 -7.65
N GLY A 44 -19.30 1.67 -8.27
CA GLY A 44 -20.03 0.87 -9.25
C GLY A 44 -20.09 1.48 -10.66
N LYS A 45 -19.32 2.54 -10.90
CA LYS A 45 -19.21 3.18 -12.22
C LYS A 45 -18.09 2.52 -13.02
N GLN A 46 -17.99 2.89 -14.30
CA GLN A 46 -16.84 2.50 -15.10
C GLN A 46 -15.58 3.16 -14.50
N GLY A 47 -14.50 2.40 -14.30
CA GLY A 47 -13.23 2.88 -13.73
C GLY A 47 -12.44 3.80 -14.65
N LYS A 48 -13.06 4.91 -15.06
CA LYS A 48 -12.44 6.02 -15.79
C LYS A 48 -11.93 7.03 -14.75
N PRO A 49 -10.64 7.42 -14.78
CA PRO A 49 -10.12 8.43 -13.87
C PRO A 49 -10.94 9.73 -13.90
N ARG A 50 -11.07 10.38 -12.74
CA ARG A 50 -11.67 11.73 -12.64
C ARG A 50 -10.62 12.77 -13.02
N LEU A 51 -11.07 13.87 -13.64
CA LEU A 51 -10.22 15.05 -13.81
C LEU A 51 -9.98 15.70 -12.45
N LYS A 52 -8.73 16.06 -12.15
CA LYS A 52 -8.36 16.90 -11.01
C LYS A 52 -8.43 18.36 -11.47
N PRO A 53 -9.10 19.30 -10.77
CA PRO A 53 -9.84 19.18 -9.50
C PRO A 53 -11.28 18.63 -9.65
N PRO A 54 -11.90 18.06 -8.58
CA PRO A 54 -11.45 18.03 -7.17
C PRO A 54 -10.48 16.89 -6.82
N PHE A 55 -9.70 17.05 -5.75
CA PHE A 55 -8.81 16.00 -5.24
C PHE A 55 -9.57 15.01 -4.34
N PRO A 56 -9.19 13.71 -4.34
CA PRO A 56 -9.85 12.70 -3.49
C PRO A 56 -9.83 13.01 -2.00
N ALA A 57 -8.76 13.65 -1.52
CA ALA A 57 -8.61 14.06 -0.13
C ALA A 57 -9.75 15.01 0.31
N ASP A 58 -10.32 15.77 -0.61
CA ASP A 58 -11.48 16.64 -0.37
C ASP A 58 -12.80 15.92 -0.74
N VAL A 59 -12.87 15.34 -1.93
CA VAL A 59 -14.06 14.71 -2.51
C VAL A 59 -13.69 13.38 -3.17
N GLY A 60 -13.73 12.31 -2.38
CA GLY A 60 -13.35 10.95 -2.77
C GLY A 60 -14.55 10.02 -2.93
N VAL A 61 -14.52 8.90 -2.20
CA VAL A 61 -15.53 7.82 -2.27
C VAL A 61 -16.87 8.32 -1.75
N PHE A 62 -17.91 8.20 -2.58
CA PHE A 62 -19.27 8.68 -2.27
C PHE A 62 -19.33 10.18 -1.92
N GLY A 63 -18.37 10.97 -2.42
CA GLY A 63 -18.24 12.39 -2.12
C GLY A 63 -17.63 12.69 -0.74
N CYS A 64 -17.17 11.68 0.00
CA CYS A 64 -16.52 11.85 1.28
C CYS A 64 -14.98 12.01 1.13
N PRO A 65 -14.33 12.77 2.01
CA PRO A 65 -12.86 12.87 2.07
C PRO A 65 -12.20 11.48 2.11
N THR A 66 -11.32 11.19 1.15
CA THR A 66 -10.69 9.86 1.04
C THR A 66 -9.24 9.96 0.59
N THR A 67 -8.35 9.17 1.19
CA THR A 67 -6.99 8.97 0.69
C THR A 67 -6.84 7.54 0.20
N VAL A 68 -6.30 7.37 -1.01
CA VAL A 68 -5.98 6.04 -1.55
C VAL A 68 -4.51 5.74 -1.26
N ALA A 69 -4.26 4.63 -0.57
CA ALA A 69 -2.93 4.16 -0.26
C ALA A 69 -2.73 2.73 -0.77
N ASN A 70 -1.53 2.43 -1.25
CA ASN A 70 -1.16 1.06 -1.59
C ASN A 70 -1.10 0.19 -0.32
N VAL A 71 -1.38 -1.11 -0.48
CA VAL A 71 -1.33 -2.09 0.60
C VAL A 71 -0.02 -2.08 1.38
N GLU A 72 1.12 -1.93 0.73
CA GLU A 72 2.42 -1.92 1.40
C GLU A 72 2.54 -0.70 2.33
N THR A 73 2.15 0.48 1.86
CA THR A 73 2.17 1.72 2.65
C THR A 73 1.30 1.61 3.90
N VAL A 74 0.11 1.02 3.79
CA VAL A 74 -0.78 0.80 4.94
C VAL A 74 -0.21 -0.28 5.87
N ALA A 75 0.34 -1.36 5.32
CA ALA A 75 0.86 -2.48 6.08
C ALA A 75 2.14 -2.16 6.90
N VAL A 76 2.99 -1.25 6.41
CA VAL A 76 4.18 -0.82 7.17
C VAL A 76 3.83 0.14 8.31
N SER A 77 2.74 0.90 8.19
CA SER A 77 2.36 1.95 9.15
C SER A 77 2.29 1.45 10.61
N PRO A 78 1.64 0.32 10.94
CA PRO A 78 1.62 -0.20 12.32
C PRO A 78 3.03 -0.50 12.88
N THR A 79 3.95 -1.01 12.05
CA THR A 79 5.32 -1.30 12.50
C THR A 79 6.10 -0.01 12.72
N ILE A 80 5.91 1.00 11.87
CA ILE A 80 6.48 2.34 12.05
C ILE A 80 5.95 2.97 13.34
N CYS A 81 4.63 2.90 13.61
CA CYS A 81 4.05 3.42 14.85
C CYS A 81 4.60 2.72 16.09
N ARG A 82 4.84 1.41 16.03
CA ARG A 82 5.39 0.63 17.16
C ARG A 82 6.89 0.86 17.40
N ARG A 83 7.70 1.02 16.35
CA ARG A 83 9.17 1.14 16.44
C ARG A 83 9.67 2.58 16.40
N GLY A 84 8.83 3.53 15.97
CA GLY A 84 9.15 4.94 15.81
C GLY A 84 9.53 5.31 14.37
N GLY A 85 9.14 6.52 13.97
CA GLY A 85 9.45 7.05 12.63
C GLY A 85 10.94 7.24 12.36
N THR A 86 11.72 7.57 13.39
CA THR A 86 13.19 7.70 13.29
C THR A 86 13.88 6.38 12.98
N TRP A 87 13.38 5.27 13.52
CA TRP A 87 13.88 3.93 13.19
C TRP A 87 13.67 3.62 11.71
N PHE A 88 12.45 3.85 11.19
CA PHE A 88 12.15 3.58 9.79
C PHE A 88 12.90 4.53 8.84
N ALA A 89 13.05 5.80 9.23
CA ALA A 89 13.83 6.78 8.50
C ALA A 89 15.35 6.52 8.54
N GLY A 90 15.82 5.65 9.43
CA GLY A 90 17.22 5.23 9.51
C GLY A 90 17.66 4.30 8.38
N PHE A 91 16.71 3.74 7.62
CA PHE A 91 16.98 2.99 6.39
C PHE A 91 16.89 3.91 5.17
N GLY A 92 17.77 3.67 4.19
CA GLY A 92 17.83 4.35 2.91
C GLY A 92 18.55 5.69 2.97
N ARG A 93 18.24 6.57 2.02
CA ARG A 93 18.87 7.89 1.89
C ARG A 93 17.87 9.00 2.21
N GLU A 94 18.37 10.23 2.29
CA GLU A 94 17.51 11.41 2.48
C GLU A 94 16.38 11.44 1.41
N ARG A 95 15.13 11.65 1.86
CA ARG A 95 13.91 11.68 1.02
C ARG A 95 13.53 10.36 0.33
N ASN A 96 14.26 9.27 0.58
CA ASN A 96 13.93 7.94 0.11
C ASN A 96 14.36 6.92 1.17
N SER A 97 13.50 6.81 2.19
CA SER A 97 13.78 6.07 3.42
C SER A 97 12.83 4.89 3.61
N GLY A 98 13.26 3.94 4.43
CA GLY A 98 12.51 2.73 4.75
C GLY A 98 12.96 1.49 4.01
N THR A 99 12.16 0.43 4.13
CA THR A 99 12.32 -0.80 3.36
C THR A 99 11.28 -0.88 2.25
N LYS A 100 11.55 -1.70 1.25
CA LYS A 100 10.64 -1.94 0.13
C LYS A 100 10.59 -3.42 -0.18
N LEU A 101 9.39 -3.88 -0.48
CA LEU A 101 9.14 -5.21 -1.01
C LEU A 101 9.41 -5.21 -2.53
N PHE A 102 10.62 -5.62 -2.90
CA PHE A 102 11.04 -5.76 -4.28
C PHE A 102 10.52 -7.06 -4.88
N ASN A 103 10.05 -7.00 -6.13
CA ASN A 103 9.63 -8.17 -6.89
C ASN A 103 10.59 -8.34 -8.07
N ILE A 104 11.55 -9.25 -7.92
CA ILE A 104 12.53 -9.57 -8.95
C ILE A 104 11.94 -10.68 -9.82
N SER A 105 11.61 -10.33 -11.07
CA SER A 105 10.97 -11.22 -12.03
C SER A 105 11.68 -11.17 -13.38
N GLY A 106 11.38 -12.12 -14.26
CA GLY A 106 11.96 -12.20 -15.60
C GLY A 106 13.18 -13.10 -15.67
N HIS A 107 14.19 -12.68 -16.43
CA HIS A 107 15.37 -13.49 -16.74
C HIS A 107 16.43 -13.40 -15.64
N VAL A 108 16.17 -14.06 -14.52
CA VAL A 108 17.09 -14.25 -13.38
C VAL A 108 17.06 -15.71 -12.96
N ASN A 109 18.10 -16.23 -12.30
CA ASN A 109 18.13 -17.64 -11.92
C ASN A 109 17.16 -17.95 -10.78
N TYR A 110 16.98 -16.99 -9.86
CA TYR A 110 16.12 -17.15 -8.70
C TYR A 110 15.10 -15.99 -8.61
N PRO A 111 14.03 -16.00 -9.41
CA PRO A 111 12.96 -15.02 -9.30
C PRO A 111 12.35 -15.04 -7.90
N CYS A 112 12.22 -13.89 -7.26
CA CYS A 112 11.76 -13.81 -5.88
C CYS A 112 11.10 -12.48 -5.55
N THR A 113 10.30 -12.48 -4.49
CA THR A 113 9.88 -11.28 -3.78
C THR A 113 10.69 -11.17 -2.49
N VAL A 114 11.40 -10.07 -2.31
CA VAL A 114 12.30 -9.85 -1.17
C VAL A 114 12.11 -8.45 -0.59
N GLU A 115 12.05 -8.35 0.73
CA GLU A 115 12.11 -7.07 1.43
C GLU A 115 13.57 -6.68 1.63
N GLU A 116 13.95 -5.49 1.17
CA GLU A 116 15.30 -4.96 1.33
C GLU A 116 15.23 -3.45 1.57
N GLU A 117 16.32 -2.89 2.11
CA GLU A 117 16.46 -1.45 2.33
C GLU A 117 16.30 -0.66 1.02
N MET A 118 15.52 0.43 1.08
CA MET A 118 15.42 1.36 -0.05
C MET A 118 16.77 1.99 -0.34
N SER A 119 17.02 2.33 -1.61
CA SER A 119 18.30 2.86 -2.09
C SER A 119 19.45 1.86 -2.18
N VAL A 120 19.19 0.55 -1.97
CA VAL A 120 20.11 -0.52 -2.39
C VAL A 120 20.41 -0.41 -3.91
N PRO A 121 21.67 -0.52 -4.37
CA PRO A 121 21.98 -0.54 -5.78
C PRO A 121 21.29 -1.71 -6.50
N LEU A 122 20.68 -1.46 -7.66
CA LEU A 122 19.96 -2.50 -8.41
C LEU A 122 20.83 -3.73 -8.71
N LYS A 123 22.10 -3.51 -9.06
CA LYS A 123 23.06 -4.59 -9.31
C LYS A 123 23.25 -5.46 -8.07
N GLU A 124 23.45 -4.83 -6.89
CA GLU A 124 23.60 -5.53 -5.63
C GLU A 124 22.33 -6.31 -5.26
N LEU A 125 21.16 -5.69 -5.42
CA LEU A 125 19.87 -6.34 -5.18
C LEU A 125 19.73 -7.64 -6.02
N ILE A 126 20.09 -7.58 -7.30
CA ILE A 126 20.02 -8.74 -8.21
C ILE A 126 21.07 -9.79 -7.85
N GLU A 127 22.34 -9.40 -7.73
CA GLU A 127 23.44 -10.34 -7.47
C GLU A 127 23.29 -11.03 -6.10
N LYS A 128 22.75 -10.34 -5.10
CA LYS A 128 22.54 -10.89 -3.75
C LYS A 128 21.34 -11.83 -3.68
N HIS A 129 20.22 -11.48 -4.32
CA HIS A 129 18.93 -12.15 -4.08
C HIS A 129 18.42 -13.00 -5.25
N ALA A 130 18.86 -12.75 -6.48
CA ALA A 130 18.29 -13.36 -7.67
C ALA A 130 19.29 -13.94 -8.68
N VAL A 131 20.59 -13.65 -8.52
CA VAL A 131 21.77 -14.06 -9.33
C VAL A 131 21.46 -14.20 -10.83
N CYS A 132 21.91 -13.26 -11.66
CA CYS A 132 21.84 -13.42 -13.12
C CYS A 132 22.89 -14.43 -13.64
N VAL A 133 22.60 -15.08 -14.77
CA VAL A 133 23.60 -15.80 -15.57
C VAL A 133 24.52 -14.78 -16.26
#